data_AF-A0A9N8EWL6-F1
#
_entry.id   AF-A0A9N8EWL6-F1
#
_cell.length_a   1.000
_cell.length_b   1.000
_cell.length_c   1.000
_cell.angle_alpha   90.00
_cell.angle_beta   90.00
_cell.angle_gamma   90.00
#
_symmetry.space_group_name_H-M   'P 1'
#
loop_
_entity.id
_entity.type
_entity.pdbx_description
1 polymer ?
#
loop_
_entity_poly.entity_id
_entity_poly.type
_entity_poly.pdbx_seq_one_letter_code
_entity_poly.pdbx_strand_id
1 'polypeptide(L)'
;MSQYFERVANEVLRASEDLSVRFEDGLAALINGEIPGIEQATRQQQQTITGGEFEDIEEELMNSPLEGIAESVISDLMANQAKPEGFLDHVNAFRSAITWSEPFIIGIVSFQIIMFIACILVSRPSVGLGPRLSVMVFIGALVRSVEYLNQIAGQHWKEFATQNYFDHRGVFVSFMVSGPLLFYCLIMLIMFVRESSQLLVQVKTNELKKKRKQQQSAKKKGAEESKKQK
;
A
#
# COMPACT_ATOMS: atom_id res chain seq x y z
N MET A 1 15.36 22.26 -25.78
CA MET A 1 14.93 21.80 -24.43
C MET A 1 13.49 21.30 -24.38
N SER A 2 12.51 21.87 -25.11
CA SER A 2 11.11 21.40 -25.03
C SER A 2 10.87 19.99 -25.60
N GLN A 3 11.54 19.62 -26.69
CA GLN A 3 11.36 18.29 -27.32
C GLN A 3 11.81 17.12 -26.43
N TYR A 4 12.81 17.32 -25.56
CA TYR A 4 13.22 16.30 -24.60
C TYR A 4 12.18 16.13 -23.50
N PHE A 5 11.55 17.23 -23.07
CA PHE A 5 10.53 17.20 -22.03
C PHE A 5 9.24 16.54 -22.51
N GLU A 6 8.83 16.76 -23.76
CA GLU A 6 7.69 16.07 -24.37
C GLU A 6 7.94 14.56 -24.56
N ARG A 7 9.17 14.18 -24.91
CA ARG A 7 9.53 12.75 -25.02
C ARG A 7 9.47 12.05 -23.67
N VAL A 8 10.06 12.65 -22.64
CA VAL A 8 10.01 12.10 -21.27
C VAL A 8 8.56 12.05 -20.77
N ALA A 9 7.75 13.08 -21.01
CA ALA A 9 6.35 13.08 -20.60
C ALA A 9 5.55 11.96 -21.30
N ASN A 10 5.76 11.75 -22.61
CA ASN A 10 5.10 10.68 -23.35
C ASN A 10 5.57 9.28 -22.95
N GLU A 11 6.86 9.11 -22.62
CA GLU A 11 7.39 7.84 -22.11
C GLU A 11 6.85 7.52 -20.72
N VAL A 12 6.77 8.52 -19.83
CA VAL A 12 6.18 8.36 -18.49
C VAL A 12 4.69 8.06 -18.56
N LEU A 13 3.95 8.72 -19.45
CA LEU A 13 2.52 8.43 -19.65
C LEU A 13 2.30 6.99 -20.13
N ARG A 14 3.08 6.54 -21.12
CA ARG A 14 3.02 5.15 -21.61
C ARG A 14 3.40 4.13 -20.54
N ALA A 15 4.42 4.43 -19.75
CA ALA A 15 4.82 3.58 -18.62
C ALA A 15 3.73 3.52 -17.54
N SER A 16 3.00 4.62 -17.31
CA SER A 16 1.90 4.65 -16.35
C SER A 16 0.67 3.89 -16.82
N GLU A 17 0.37 3.91 -18.13
CA GLU A 17 -0.72 3.13 -18.72
C GLU A 17 -0.41 1.63 -18.68
N ASP A 18 0.82 1.21 -19.05
CA ASP A 18 1.24 -0.19 -18.97
C ASP A 18 1.27 -0.71 -17.52
N LEU A 19 1.64 0.14 -16.56
CA LEU A 19 1.60 -0.21 -15.14
C LEU A 19 0.17 -0.34 -14.61
N SER A 20 -0.76 0.51 -15.08
CA SER A 20 -2.17 0.44 -14.70
C SER A 20 -2.80 -0.87 -15.18
N VAL A 21 -2.55 -1.25 -16.44
CA VAL A 21 -3.08 -2.50 -17.02
C VAL A 21 -2.53 -3.71 -16.28
N ARG A 22 -1.21 -3.77 -16.05
CA ARG A 22 -0.59 -4.88 -15.29
C ARG A 22 -1.05 -4.95 -13.84
N PHE A 23 -1.37 -3.81 -13.24
CA PHE A 23 -1.91 -3.76 -11.89
C PHE A 23 -3.37 -4.24 -11.84
N GLU A 24 -4.18 -3.89 -12.84
CA GLU A 24 -5.53 -4.44 -13.00
C GLU A 24 -5.51 -5.94 -13.26
N ASP A 25 -4.62 -6.43 -14.13
CA ASP A 25 -4.42 -7.86 -14.40
C ASP A 25 -3.92 -8.60 -13.15
N GLY A 26 -2.99 -8.00 -12.40
CA GLY A 26 -2.49 -8.54 -11.13
C GLY A 26 -3.55 -8.55 -10.03
N LEU A 27 -4.41 -7.53 -9.98
CA LEU A 27 -5.56 -7.48 -9.07
C LEU A 27 -6.64 -8.48 -9.48
N ALA A 28 -6.93 -8.62 -10.77
CA ALA A 28 -7.87 -9.62 -11.29
C ALA A 28 -7.37 -11.04 -11.02
N ALA A 29 -6.07 -11.29 -11.19
CA ALA A 29 -5.43 -12.56 -10.83
C ALA A 29 -5.51 -12.84 -9.32
N LEU A 30 -5.34 -11.82 -8.47
CA LEU A 30 -5.48 -11.94 -7.01
C LEU A 30 -6.94 -12.13 -6.56
N ILE A 31 -7.91 -11.57 -7.28
CA ILE A 31 -9.34 -11.69 -6.99
C ILE A 31 -9.90 -13.04 -7.47
N ASN A 32 -9.43 -13.53 -8.62
CA ASN A 32 -9.91 -14.78 -9.23
C ASN A 32 -9.08 -16.01 -8.83
N GLY A 33 -7.94 -15.84 -8.15
CA GLY A 33 -7.09 -16.94 -7.68
C GLY A 33 -6.27 -17.64 -8.79
N GLU A 34 -6.33 -17.15 -10.03
CA GLU A 34 -5.54 -17.67 -11.14
C GLU A 34 -4.15 -17.03 -11.17
N ILE A 35 -3.15 -17.78 -10.72
CA ILE A 35 -1.74 -17.45 -10.92
C ILE A 35 -1.33 -17.99 -12.29
N PRO A 36 -1.08 -17.15 -13.32
CA PRO A 36 -0.66 -17.63 -14.62
C PRO A 36 0.81 -18.08 -14.52
N GLY A 37 1.03 -19.39 -14.51
CA GLY A 37 2.39 -19.96 -14.43
C GLY A 37 2.48 -21.44 -14.07
N ILE A 38 1.41 -22.08 -13.60
CA ILE A 38 1.46 -23.50 -13.21
C ILE A 38 1.12 -24.44 -14.37
N GLU A 39 0.46 -23.98 -15.43
CA GLU A 39 0.03 -24.85 -16.55
C GLU A 39 1.19 -25.42 -17.38
N GLN A 40 2.38 -24.81 -17.33
CA GLN A 40 3.55 -25.33 -18.05
C GLN A 40 4.31 -26.43 -17.30
N ALA A 41 4.17 -26.51 -15.96
CA ALA A 41 4.79 -27.58 -15.17
C ALA A 41 4.02 -28.90 -15.26
N THR A 42 2.68 -28.82 -15.36
CA THR A 42 1.81 -30.00 -15.43
C THR A 42 1.91 -30.74 -16.78
N ARG A 43 2.23 -30.05 -17.88
CA ARG A 43 2.29 -30.68 -19.21
C ARG A 43 3.52 -31.55 -19.48
N GLN A 44 4.57 -31.48 -18.66
CA GLN A 44 5.77 -32.33 -18.86
C GLN A 44 5.72 -33.67 -18.12
N GLN A 45 4.82 -33.85 -17.14
CA GLN A 45 4.67 -35.14 -16.44
C GLN A 45 3.69 -36.11 -17.13
N GLN A 46 2.88 -35.64 -18.07
CA GLN A 46 1.82 -36.45 -18.70
C GLN A 46 2.24 -37.15 -20.01
N GLN A 47 3.52 -37.11 -20.37
CA GLN A 47 4.05 -37.76 -21.59
C GLN A 47 4.83 -39.06 -21.34
N THR A 48 4.97 -39.51 -20.09
CA THR A 48 5.76 -40.71 -19.77
C THR A 48 4.90 -41.94 -19.42
N ILE A 49 3.58 -41.80 -19.29
CA ILE A 49 2.69 -42.91 -18.88
C ILE A 49 1.59 -43.12 -19.94
N THR A 50 1.97 -43.34 -21.19
CA THR A 50 1.05 -43.89 -22.20
C THR A 50 1.82 -44.78 -23.16
N GLY A 51 2.06 -46.01 -22.73
CA GLY A 51 2.74 -47.02 -23.54
C GLY A 51 2.37 -48.43 -23.09
N GLY A 52 1.27 -48.95 -23.65
CA GLY A 52 0.94 -50.37 -23.75
C GLY A 52 0.37 -51.03 -22.48
N GLU A 53 -0.69 -51.83 -22.68
CA GLU A 53 -1.28 -52.79 -21.72
C GLU A 53 -2.20 -52.23 -20.61
N PHE A 54 -3.19 -51.41 -20.97
CA PHE A 54 -4.27 -51.04 -20.05
C PHE A 54 -5.68 -51.13 -20.66
N GLU A 55 -5.90 -52.02 -21.62
CA GLU A 55 -7.24 -52.20 -22.22
C GLU A 55 -8.07 -53.31 -21.52
N ASP A 56 -7.42 -54.18 -20.73
CA ASP A 56 -8.10 -55.32 -20.07
C ASP A 56 -8.35 -55.12 -18.56
N ILE A 57 -7.91 -54.01 -17.96
CA ILE A 57 -8.05 -53.74 -16.51
C ILE A 57 -9.21 -52.77 -16.19
N GLU A 58 -9.68 -52.02 -17.19
CA GLU A 58 -10.66 -50.94 -16.99
C GLU A 58 -12.09 -51.48 -16.78
N GLU A 59 -12.42 -52.66 -17.32
CA GLU A 59 -13.77 -53.24 -17.25
C GLU A 59 -14.07 -53.95 -15.91
N GLU A 60 -13.03 -54.39 -15.18
CA GLU A 60 -13.18 -55.08 -13.89
C GLU A 60 -13.08 -54.13 -12.67
N LEU A 61 -12.56 -52.91 -12.86
CA LEU A 61 -12.45 -51.91 -11.78
C LEU A 61 -13.73 -51.06 -11.59
N MET A 62 -14.55 -50.93 -12.64
CA MET A 62 -15.79 -50.12 -12.71
C MET A 62 -16.96 -50.62 -11.83
N ASN A 63 -16.73 -51.64 -10.99
CA ASN A 63 -17.75 -52.19 -10.07
C ASN A 63 -17.22 -52.41 -8.65
N SER A 64 -16.17 -51.72 -8.24
CA SER A 64 -15.55 -51.92 -6.93
C SER A 64 -15.99 -50.86 -5.88
N PRO A 65 -16.39 -51.27 -4.65
CA PRO A 65 -16.81 -50.36 -3.57
C PRO A 65 -15.77 -49.31 -3.13
N LEU A 66 -14.53 -49.42 -3.62
CA LEU A 66 -13.44 -48.50 -3.34
C LEU A 66 -13.58 -47.17 -4.09
N GLU A 67 -14.35 -47.10 -5.17
CA GLU A 67 -14.54 -45.87 -5.92
C GLU A 67 -15.27 -44.82 -5.08
N GLY A 68 -16.30 -45.21 -4.32
CA GLY A 68 -16.99 -44.29 -3.39
C GLY A 68 -16.12 -43.83 -2.22
N ILE A 69 -15.13 -44.64 -1.81
CA ILE A 69 -14.16 -44.26 -0.76
C ILE A 69 -13.10 -43.32 -1.34
N ALA A 70 -12.61 -43.60 -2.55
CA ALA A 70 -11.67 -42.72 -3.24
C ALA A 70 -12.32 -41.38 -3.58
N GLU A 71 -13.55 -41.37 -4.09
CA GLU A 71 -14.31 -40.17 -4.41
C GLU A 71 -14.64 -39.36 -3.15
N SER A 72 -15.03 -40.00 -2.04
CA SER A 72 -15.26 -39.28 -0.77
C SER A 72 -13.97 -38.72 -0.18
N VAL A 73 -12.85 -39.45 -0.23
CA VAL A 73 -11.55 -38.95 0.25
C VAL A 73 -11.02 -37.83 -0.64
N ILE A 74 -11.16 -37.93 -1.97
CA ILE A 74 -10.77 -36.87 -2.93
C ILE A 74 -11.70 -35.67 -2.78
N SER A 75 -13.01 -35.88 -2.55
CA SER A 75 -13.97 -34.81 -2.26
C SER A 75 -13.68 -34.14 -0.93
N ASP A 76 -13.30 -34.87 0.12
CA ASP A 76 -12.90 -34.29 1.41
C ASP A 76 -11.54 -33.58 1.31
N LEU A 77 -10.61 -34.10 0.52
CA LEU A 77 -9.33 -33.43 0.25
C LEU A 77 -9.54 -32.16 -0.58
N MET A 78 -10.39 -32.19 -1.60
CA MET A 78 -10.73 -31.01 -2.38
C MET A 78 -11.55 -30.01 -1.56
N ALA A 79 -12.49 -30.45 -0.73
CA ALA A 79 -13.26 -29.57 0.15
C ALA A 79 -12.40 -28.91 1.23
N ASN A 80 -11.37 -29.60 1.73
CA ASN A 80 -10.42 -29.03 2.70
C ASN A 80 -9.26 -28.25 2.05
N GLN A 81 -8.91 -28.50 0.78
CA GLN A 81 -7.90 -27.73 0.05
C GLN A 81 -8.47 -26.55 -0.77
N ALA A 82 -9.78 -26.53 -1.02
CA ALA A 82 -10.46 -25.48 -1.78
C ALA A 82 -11.18 -24.46 -0.90
N LYS A 83 -10.67 -24.20 0.31
CA LYS A 83 -10.89 -22.88 0.90
C LYS A 83 -9.74 -22.01 0.42
N PRO A 84 -9.89 -21.20 -0.65
CA PRO A 84 -8.96 -20.12 -0.85
C PRO A 84 -9.07 -19.31 0.44
N GLU A 85 -8.05 -19.39 1.30
CA GLU A 85 -7.96 -18.56 2.49
C GLU A 85 -7.91 -17.12 1.98
N GLY A 86 -9.08 -16.53 1.80
CA GLY A 86 -9.20 -15.19 1.27
C GLY A 86 -8.50 -14.26 2.24
N PHE A 87 -8.02 -13.12 1.74
CA PHE A 87 -7.48 -12.06 2.60
C PHE A 87 -8.43 -11.75 3.78
N LEU A 88 -9.74 -11.82 3.55
CA LEU A 88 -10.76 -11.65 4.59
C LEU A 88 -10.75 -12.75 5.65
N ASP A 89 -10.52 -14.02 5.27
CA ASP A 89 -10.41 -15.12 6.22
C ASP A 89 -9.15 -14.98 7.08
N HIS A 90 -8.02 -14.57 6.48
CA HIS A 90 -6.80 -14.26 7.24
C HIS A 90 -6.98 -13.08 8.19
N VAL A 91 -7.66 -12.01 7.77
CA VAL A 91 -7.98 -10.87 8.64
C VAL A 91 -8.94 -11.30 9.77
N ASN A 92 -9.92 -12.15 9.48
CA ASN A 92 -10.85 -12.65 10.49
C ASN A 92 -10.15 -13.56 11.50
N ALA A 93 -9.28 -14.45 11.03
CA ALA A 93 -8.43 -15.27 11.87
C ALA A 93 -7.52 -14.40 12.77
N PHE A 94 -6.85 -13.39 12.20
CA PHE A 94 -6.03 -12.43 12.95
C PHE A 94 -6.86 -11.68 14.00
N ARG A 95 -8.05 -11.19 13.63
CA ARG A 95 -8.98 -10.53 14.57
C ARG A 95 -9.38 -11.45 15.71
N SER A 96 -9.65 -12.72 15.43
CA SER A 96 -10.07 -13.70 16.44
C SER A 96 -8.92 -14.13 17.37
N ALA A 97 -7.69 -14.17 16.86
CA ALA A 97 -6.51 -14.54 17.63
C ALA A 97 -6.06 -13.44 18.61
N ILE A 98 -6.47 -12.20 18.36
CA ILE A 98 -6.10 -11.05 19.21
C ILE A 98 -7.08 -10.91 20.37
N THR A 99 -6.55 -10.87 21.58
CA THR A 99 -7.32 -10.56 22.78
C THR A 99 -7.50 -9.05 22.88
N TRP A 100 -8.57 -8.51 22.29
CA TRP A 100 -8.86 -7.06 22.24
C TRP A 100 -9.04 -6.40 23.61
N SER A 101 -9.29 -7.19 24.65
CA SER A 101 -9.44 -6.70 26.03
C SER A 101 -8.12 -6.43 26.74
N GLU A 102 -6.97 -6.72 26.13
CA GLU A 102 -5.68 -6.49 26.77
C GLU A 102 -5.36 -4.98 26.85
N PRO A 103 -4.85 -4.51 28.00
CA PRO A 103 -4.68 -3.08 28.25
C PRO A 103 -3.72 -2.42 27.26
N PHE A 104 -2.67 -3.13 26.82
CA PHE A 104 -1.74 -2.58 25.84
C PHE A 104 -2.35 -2.47 24.44
N ILE A 105 -3.21 -3.42 24.02
CA ILE A 105 -3.94 -3.37 22.74
C ILE A 105 -4.87 -2.16 22.74
N ILE A 106 -5.61 -1.95 23.82
CA ILE A 106 -6.46 -0.77 24.01
C ILE A 106 -5.61 0.50 23.93
N GLY A 107 -4.41 0.50 24.52
CA GLY A 107 -3.42 1.56 24.37
C GLY A 107 -3.09 1.86 22.91
N ILE A 108 -2.76 0.84 22.10
CA ILE A 108 -2.45 1.01 20.67
C ILE A 108 -3.67 1.56 19.90
N VAL A 109 -4.87 1.02 20.13
CA VAL A 109 -6.09 1.48 19.45
C VAL A 109 -6.42 2.93 19.83
N SER A 110 -6.30 3.30 21.11
CA SER A 110 -6.52 4.68 21.56
C SER A 110 -5.51 5.65 20.93
N PHE A 111 -4.24 5.25 20.84
CA PHE A 111 -3.21 5.99 20.13
C PHE A 111 -3.57 6.19 18.65
N GLN A 112 -4.08 5.15 17.97
CA GLN A 112 -4.54 5.28 16.58
C GLN A 112 -5.68 6.27 16.42
N ILE A 113 -6.64 6.29 17.33
CA ILE A 113 -7.75 7.25 17.30
C ILE A 113 -7.22 8.69 17.48
N ILE A 114 -6.30 8.90 18.42
CA ILE A 114 -5.67 10.21 18.64
C ILE A 114 -4.92 10.67 17.38
N MET A 115 -4.16 9.76 16.75
CA MET A 115 -3.45 10.05 15.50
C MET A 115 -4.39 10.35 14.34
N PHE A 116 -5.50 9.63 14.24
CA PHE A 116 -6.53 9.89 13.24
C PHE A 116 -7.17 11.27 13.44
N ILE A 117 -7.51 11.64 14.69
CA ILE A 117 -8.02 12.98 15.01
C ILE A 117 -6.98 14.04 14.67
N ALA A 118 -5.71 13.85 15.02
CA ALA A 118 -4.62 14.77 14.68
C ALA A 118 -4.50 14.96 13.16
N CYS A 119 -4.57 13.87 12.40
CA CYS A 119 -4.57 13.89 10.93
C CYS A 119 -5.73 14.73 10.37
N ILE A 120 -6.95 14.57 10.91
CA ILE A 120 -8.12 15.36 10.49
C ILE A 120 -7.92 16.84 10.83
N LEU A 121 -7.47 17.15 12.05
CA LEU A 121 -7.29 18.53 12.52
C LEU A 121 -6.28 19.27 11.65
N VAL A 122 -5.18 18.61 11.29
CA VAL A 122 -4.09 19.18 10.50
C VAL A 122 -4.37 19.17 8.99
N SER A 123 -5.33 18.35 8.54
CA SER A 123 -5.83 18.40 7.16
C SER A 123 -6.74 19.61 6.91
N ARG A 124 -7.12 20.38 7.94
CA ARG A 124 -7.92 21.60 7.77
C ARG A 124 -7.11 22.68 7.03
N PRO A 125 -7.68 23.34 6.01
CA PRO A 125 -6.98 24.34 5.19
C PRO A 125 -6.56 25.60 5.97
N SER A 126 -7.13 25.84 7.16
CA SER A 126 -6.82 26.99 8.01
C SER A 126 -5.55 26.85 8.84
N VAL A 127 -5.00 25.63 8.99
CA VAL A 127 -3.91 25.32 9.95
C VAL A 127 -2.52 25.57 9.34
N GLY A 128 -2.44 25.71 8.01
CA GLY A 128 -1.19 25.95 7.28
C GLY A 128 -0.30 24.70 7.15
N LEU A 129 0.78 24.82 6.36
CA LEU A 129 1.64 23.69 6.02
C LEU A 129 2.52 23.17 7.17
N GLY A 130 2.91 24.03 8.12
CA GLY A 130 3.88 23.69 9.17
C GLY A 130 3.44 22.52 10.06
N PRO A 131 2.25 22.57 10.68
CA PRO A 131 1.75 21.46 11.49
C PRO A 131 1.58 20.15 10.70
N ARG A 132 1.25 20.21 9.40
CA ARG A 132 1.14 19.03 8.53
C ARG A 132 2.48 18.33 8.36
N LEU A 133 3.52 19.10 8.04
CA LEU A 133 4.87 18.55 7.96
C LEU A 133 5.34 17.98 9.29
N SER A 134 5.03 18.64 10.41
CA SER A 134 5.38 18.14 11.75
C SER A 134 4.79 16.76 12.03
N VAL A 135 3.48 16.58 11.79
CA VAL A 135 2.81 15.29 11.98
C VAL A 135 3.35 14.22 11.03
N MET A 136 3.63 14.55 9.76
CA MET A 136 4.20 13.59 8.82
C MET A 136 5.59 13.12 9.22
N VAL A 137 6.46 14.05 9.64
CA VAL A 137 7.80 13.71 10.15
C VAL A 137 7.70 12.86 11.41
N PHE A 138 6.77 13.19 12.31
CA PHE A 138 6.51 12.41 13.51
C PHE A 138 6.05 10.98 13.19
N ILE A 139 5.11 10.82 12.25
CA ILE A 139 4.68 9.49 11.77
C ILE A 139 5.86 8.72 11.18
N GLY A 140 6.68 9.35 10.34
CA GLY A 140 7.87 8.71 9.77
C GLY A 140 8.86 8.25 10.83
N ALA A 141 9.10 9.07 11.86
CA ALA A 141 9.96 8.72 12.99
C ALA A 141 9.40 7.54 13.79
N LEU A 142 8.07 7.50 14.01
CA LEU A 142 7.42 6.37 14.68
C LEU A 142 7.55 5.09 13.88
N VAL A 143 7.23 5.11 12.58
CA VAL A 143 7.35 3.94 11.69
C VAL A 143 8.79 3.44 11.65
N ARG A 144 9.79 4.33 11.66
CA ARG A 144 11.19 3.94 11.74
C ARG A 144 11.57 3.28 13.08
N SER A 145 10.90 3.68 14.15
CA SER A 145 11.15 3.19 15.52
C SER A 145 10.37 1.91 15.84
N VAL A 146 9.36 1.56 15.04
CA VAL A 146 8.50 0.38 15.25
C VAL A 146 9.30 -0.92 15.36
N GLU A 147 10.33 -1.12 14.52
CA GLU A 147 11.14 -2.34 14.56
C GLU A 147 11.87 -2.50 15.91
N TYR A 148 12.42 -1.40 16.42
CA TYR A 148 13.10 -1.38 17.72
C TYR A 148 12.11 -1.58 18.88
N LEU A 149 10.95 -0.92 18.82
CA LEU A 149 9.89 -1.10 19.80
C LEU A 149 9.37 -2.54 19.82
N ASN A 150 9.23 -3.17 18.65
CA ASN A 150 8.81 -4.55 18.51
C ASN A 150 9.80 -5.53 19.16
N GLN A 151 11.11 -5.29 19.01
CA GLN A 151 12.14 -6.13 19.66
C GLN A 151 12.11 -6.01 21.18
N ILE A 152 12.00 -4.79 21.72
CA ILE A 152 11.92 -4.57 23.18
C ILE A 152 10.64 -5.17 23.74
N ALA A 153 9.51 -4.94 23.07
CA ALA A 153 8.22 -5.45 23.48
C ALA A 153 8.18 -6.98 23.43
N GLY A 154 8.85 -7.60 22.45
CA GLY A 154 9.04 -9.05 22.37
C GLY A 154 9.99 -9.63 23.41
N GLN A 155 10.80 -8.82 24.10
CA GLN A 155 11.60 -9.26 25.24
C GLN A 155 10.82 -9.19 26.56
N HIS A 156 9.97 -8.17 26.70
CA HIS A 156 9.24 -7.87 27.95
C HIS A 156 7.74 -8.21 27.88
N TRP A 157 7.29 -8.98 26.88
CA TRP A 157 5.86 -9.24 26.63
C TRP A 157 5.12 -9.78 27.86
N LYS A 158 5.79 -10.57 28.71
CA LYS A 158 5.20 -11.15 29.93
C LYS A 158 4.76 -10.12 30.97
N GLU A 159 5.27 -8.90 30.91
CA GLU A 159 4.95 -7.84 31.88
C GLU A 159 3.60 -7.18 31.59
N PHE A 160 3.13 -7.22 30.34
CA PHE A 160 1.97 -6.44 29.90
C PHE A 160 1.00 -7.20 28.98
N ALA A 161 1.36 -8.39 28.50
CA ALA A 161 0.55 -9.21 27.61
C ALA A 161 0.48 -10.66 28.13
N THR A 162 -0.66 -11.31 27.90
CA THR A 162 -0.90 -12.71 28.28
C THR A 162 -0.22 -13.66 27.29
N GLN A 163 -0.04 -13.22 26.04
CA GLN A 163 0.62 -13.96 24.97
C GLN A 163 1.62 -13.08 24.22
N ASN A 164 2.60 -13.71 23.57
CA ASN A 164 3.58 -12.98 22.78
C ASN A 164 3.02 -12.66 21.38
N TYR A 165 2.76 -11.38 21.12
CA TYR A 165 2.31 -10.88 19.81
C TYR A 165 3.46 -10.38 18.93
N PHE A 166 4.67 -10.27 19.46
CA PHE A 166 5.78 -9.61 18.79
C PHE A 166 6.68 -10.64 18.11
N ASP A 167 6.62 -10.66 16.78
CA ASP A 167 7.45 -11.52 15.95
C ASP A 167 8.71 -10.79 15.45
N HIS A 168 9.77 -11.54 15.13
CA HIS A 168 10.97 -10.96 14.50
C HIS A 168 10.67 -10.23 13.19
N ARG A 169 9.64 -10.65 12.45
CA ARG A 169 9.20 -9.99 11.21
C ARG A 169 8.35 -8.74 11.46
N GLY A 170 7.87 -8.53 12.68
CA GLY A 170 7.04 -7.38 13.04
C GLY A 170 5.67 -7.33 12.36
N VAL A 171 5.07 -8.49 12.01
CA VAL A 171 3.79 -8.55 11.30
C VAL A 171 2.67 -7.88 12.11
N PHE A 172 2.57 -8.22 13.40
CA PHE A 172 1.59 -7.63 14.31
C PHE A 172 1.69 -6.10 14.36
N VAL A 173 2.88 -5.56 14.64
CA VAL A 173 3.09 -4.10 14.75
C VAL A 173 2.92 -3.42 13.39
N SER A 174 3.25 -4.11 12.29
CA SER A 174 3.03 -3.60 10.94
C SER A 174 1.54 -3.41 10.65
N PHE A 175 0.69 -4.38 11.00
CA PHE A 175 -0.76 -4.26 10.80
C PHE A 175 -1.44 -3.30 11.79
N MET A 176 -1.08 -3.35 13.07
CA MET A 176 -1.73 -2.57 14.12
C MET A 176 -1.24 -1.12 14.20
N VAL A 177 0.04 -0.88 13.90
CA VAL A 177 0.68 0.43 14.04
C VAL A 177 0.99 1.04 12.69
N SER A 178 1.87 0.41 11.91
CA SER A 178 2.41 1.04 10.69
C SER A 178 1.39 1.16 9.56
N GLY A 179 0.52 0.16 9.34
CA GLY A 179 -0.47 0.14 8.26
C GLY A 179 -1.40 1.35 8.30
N PRO A 180 -2.16 1.56 9.39
CA PRO A 180 -3.03 2.72 9.54
C PRO A 180 -2.26 4.05 9.46
N LEU A 181 -1.09 4.14 10.11
CA LEU A 181 -0.25 5.34 10.10
C LEU A 181 0.24 5.71 8.69
N LEU A 182 0.67 4.73 7.90
CA LEU A 182 1.11 4.93 6.52
C LEU A 182 -0.06 5.34 5.63
N PHE A 183 -1.24 4.77 5.84
CA PHE A 183 -2.45 5.19 5.13
C PHE A 183 -2.80 6.65 5.41
N TYR A 184 -2.78 7.08 6.68
CA TYR A 184 -2.99 8.49 7.04
C TYR A 184 -1.91 9.40 6.43
N CYS A 185 -0.65 8.97 6.48
CA CYS A 185 0.48 9.70 5.90
C CYS A 185 0.34 9.86 4.38
N LEU A 186 -0.13 8.82 3.67
CA LEU A 186 -0.36 8.85 2.23
C LEU A 186 -1.43 9.89 1.85
N ILE A 187 -2.56 9.90 2.56
CA ILE A 187 -3.63 10.88 2.33
C ILE A 187 -3.09 12.32 2.57
N MET A 188 -2.39 12.53 3.69
CA MET A 188 -1.80 13.83 4.00
C MET A 188 -0.76 14.26 2.97
N LEU A 189 0.04 13.33 2.46
CA LEU A 189 1.04 13.60 1.42
C LEU A 189 0.37 14.09 0.13
N ILE A 190 -0.71 13.44 -0.31
CA ILE A 190 -1.46 13.86 -1.50
C ILE A 190 -1.99 15.29 -1.33
N MET A 191 -2.60 15.59 -0.17
CA MET A 191 -3.11 16.93 0.13
C MET A 191 -1.99 17.97 0.21
N PHE A 192 -0.86 17.61 0.83
CA PHE A 192 0.32 18.45 0.94
C PHE A 192 0.92 18.81 -0.42
N VAL A 193 1.03 17.86 -1.35
CA VAL A 193 1.58 18.11 -2.69
C VAL A 193 0.68 19.09 -3.47
N ARG A 194 -0.64 18.94 -3.37
CA ARG A 194 -1.61 19.86 -4.00
C ARG A 194 -1.45 21.28 -3.47
N GLU A 195 -1.40 21.44 -2.15
CA GLU A 195 -1.29 22.75 -1.49
C GLU A 195 0.09 23.40 -1.75
N SER A 196 1.17 22.62 -1.70
CA SER A 196 2.52 23.08 -2.00
C SER A 196 2.66 23.55 -3.46
N SER A 197 2.01 22.86 -4.40
CA SER A 197 1.98 23.28 -5.81
C SER A 197 1.28 24.63 -5.98
N GLN A 198 0.15 24.84 -5.30
CA GLN A 198 -0.56 26.12 -5.32
C GLN A 198 0.27 27.24 -4.70
N LEU A 199 0.92 26.99 -3.57
CA LEU A 199 1.79 27.97 -2.91
C LEU A 199 3.01 28.32 -3.75
N LEU A 200 3.63 27.35 -4.42
CA LEU A 200 4.74 27.60 -5.33
C LEU A 200 4.32 28.49 -6.50
N VAL A 201 3.14 28.24 -7.08
CA VAL A 201 2.57 29.09 -8.14
C VAL A 201 2.28 30.50 -7.61
N GLN A 202 1.74 30.63 -6.40
CA GLN A 202 1.50 31.94 -5.77
C GLN A 202 2.80 32.70 -5.50
N VAL A 203 3.85 32.03 -5.04
CA VAL A 203 5.17 32.64 -4.82
C VAL A 203 5.76 33.11 -6.16
N LYS A 204 5.74 32.26 -7.19
CA LYS A 204 6.23 32.62 -8.54
C LYS A 204 5.47 33.79 -9.15
N THR A 205 4.15 33.80 -9.05
CA THR A 205 3.33 34.91 -9.56
C THR A 205 3.59 36.21 -8.78
N ASN A 206 3.79 36.13 -7.47
CA ASN A 206 4.14 37.28 -6.64
C ASN A 206 5.55 37.81 -6.92
N GLU A 207 6.53 36.93 -7.17
CA GLU A 207 7.87 37.33 -7.62
C GLU A 207 7.81 38.08 -8.96
N LEU A 208 7.07 37.55 -9.94
CA LEU A 208 6.88 38.21 -11.24
C LEU A 208 6.19 39.57 -11.10
N LYS A 209 5.19 39.67 -10.21
CA LYS A 209 4.50 40.93 -9.92
C LYS A 209 5.43 41.95 -9.28
N LYS A 210 6.31 41.55 -8.36
CA LYS A 210 7.35 42.42 -7.78
C LYS A 210 8.34 42.90 -8.84
N LYS A 211 8.82 42.01 -9.71
CA LYS A 211 9.73 42.34 -10.81
C LYS A 211 9.10 43.33 -11.80
N ARG A 212 7.83 43.14 -12.20
CA ARG A 212 7.09 44.08 -13.07
C ARG A 212 6.94 45.46 -12.42
N LYS A 213 6.63 45.52 -11.12
CA LYS A 213 6.52 46.80 -10.40
C LYS A 213 7.86 47.55 -10.35
N GLN A 214 8.95 46.85 -10.05
CA GLN A 214 10.30 47.45 -10.04
C GLN A 214 10.70 47.98 -11.42
N GLN A 215 10.45 47.22 -12.49
CA GLN A 215 10.71 47.65 -13.86
C GLN A 215 9.86 48.87 -14.27
N GLN A 216 8.58 48.91 -13.90
CA GLN A 216 7.72 50.07 -14.15
C GLN A 216 8.18 51.31 -13.39
N SER A 217 8.61 51.16 -12.13
CA SER A 217 9.16 52.29 -11.36
C SER A 217 10.49 52.80 -11.92
N ALA A 218 11.37 51.92 -12.40
CA ALA A 218 12.62 52.31 -13.04
C ALA A 218 12.38 53.03 -14.38
N LYS A 219 11.43 52.54 -15.18
CA LYS A 219 11.07 53.15 -16.47
C LYS A 219 10.42 54.52 -16.30
N LYS A 220 9.62 54.74 -15.24
CA LYS A 220 9.07 56.06 -14.90
C LYS A 220 10.16 57.06 -14.49
N LYS A 221 11.11 56.66 -13.64
CA LYS A 221 12.21 57.53 -13.20
C LYS A 221 13.11 57.97 -14.36
N GLY A 222 13.50 57.04 -15.25
CA GLY A 222 14.30 57.39 -16.44
C GLY A 222 13.58 58.32 -17.41
N ALA A 223 12.24 58.23 -17.51
CA ALA A 223 11.44 59.13 -18.34
C ALA A 223 11.29 60.55 -17.73
N GLU A 224 11.32 60.67 -16.41
CA GLU A 224 11.35 61.98 -15.71
C GLU A 224 12.73 62.65 -15.80
N GLU A 225 13.81 61.89 -15.69
CA GLU A 225 15.18 62.41 -15.85
C GLU A 225 15.46 62.90 -17.27
N SER A 226 14.99 62.16 -18.28
CA SER A 226 15.12 62.55 -19.71
C SER A 226 14.33 63.81 -20.07
N LYS A 227 13.30 64.17 -19.28
CA LYS A 227 12.52 65.41 -19.46
C LYS A 227 13.14 66.62 -18.77
N LYS A 228 14.05 66.45 -17.82
CA LYS A 228 14.74 67.55 -17.12
C LYS A 228 16.02 68.01 -17.83
N GLN A 229 16.56 67.20 -18.75
CA GLN A 229 17.76 67.52 -19.54
C GLN A 229 17.48 68.16 -20.91
N LYS A 230 16.21 68.34 -21.26
CA LYS A 230 15.75 69.02 -22.47
C LYS A 230 15.13 70.36 -22.11
#